data_AF-A0AAD1UJT9-F1
#
_entry.id   AF-A0AAD1UJT9-F1
#
_cell.length_a   1.000
_cell.length_b   1.000
_cell.length_c   1.000
_cell.angle_alpha   90.00
_cell.angle_beta   90.00
_cell.angle_gamma   90.00
#
_symmetry.space_group_name_H-M   'P 1'
#
loop_
_entity.id
_entity.type
_entity.pdbx_description
1 polymer ?
#
loop_
_entity_poly.entity_id
_entity_poly.type
_entity_poly.pdbx_seq_one_letter_code
_entity_poly.pdbx_strand_id
1 'polypeptide(L)'
;MARSGSIDLYNLSIEDTYITEEMASYIDKEDYKYYYVDPKVKAPEMMQYYTPPESIIRIQHSKKIVERLIFPEEGPYSEKEEEKYEEFFDYLEEIDETLPESMTKRRTMRFLVGNHFKIKNTYKNILKTLEWRNGIRPLIVSDDMKLLLDHGYMYLHGRDRHFRPICCSNTKMLTELDFDLDECVKVGWFLCFYIIDQLLVREKVENWIFISDLGGLSLRKIPTKHLKKFMMEAQEYQKCRIRKFYFFNTTFGLRAIYALVSPFLDKVTKDKTQLKKEAYNDELLEFAHPSQIEEKYGGEAENLTEWWPPRCPSEEYDVDPAHLDIPKKTEKRSKKSKKNAEKQEKSAKGSSPHKPVEANDVVFETVEAPQEQPMEEERVKRPAPRATKDKNCACTIF
;
A
#
# COMPACT_ATOMS: atom_id res chain seq x y z
N MET A 1 -15.46 -9.98 -27.92
CA MET A 1 -14.82 -8.67 -27.75
C MET A 1 -15.47 -8.02 -26.53
N ALA A 2 -14.88 -8.14 -25.35
CA ALA A 2 -15.30 -7.34 -24.21
C ALA A 2 -14.63 -5.97 -24.39
N ARG A 3 -15.42 -4.90 -24.48
CA ARG A 3 -14.89 -3.54 -24.51
C ARG A 3 -14.09 -3.37 -23.21
N SER A 4 -12.78 -3.13 -23.30
CA SER A 4 -12.03 -2.47 -22.23
C SER A 4 -12.52 -1.03 -22.18
N GLY A 5 -13.75 -0.83 -21.70
CA GLY A 5 -14.26 0.50 -21.43
C GLY A 5 -13.42 1.08 -20.31
N SER A 6 -12.70 2.16 -20.58
CA SER A 6 -12.17 3.02 -19.52
C SER A 6 -13.34 3.33 -18.57
N ILE A 7 -13.18 3.01 -17.29
CA ILE A 7 -14.20 3.37 -16.30
C ILE A 7 -14.22 4.89 -16.17
N ASP A 8 -15.41 5.48 -16.13
CA ASP A 8 -15.57 6.90 -15.87
C ASP A 8 -15.53 7.13 -14.35
N LEU A 9 -14.35 7.54 -13.86
CA LEU A 9 -14.12 7.79 -12.43
C LEU A 9 -14.99 8.90 -11.85
N TYR A 10 -15.62 9.73 -12.68
CA TYR A 10 -16.49 10.82 -12.24
C TYR A 10 -17.97 10.43 -12.21
N ASN A 11 -18.31 9.19 -12.57
CA ASN A 11 -19.67 8.67 -12.54
C ASN A 11 -19.76 7.28 -11.90
N LEU A 12 -19.09 7.12 -10.75
CA LEU A 12 -19.11 5.88 -9.96
C LEU A 12 -20.39 5.75 -9.14
N SER A 13 -20.84 4.51 -8.92
CA SER A 13 -21.83 4.18 -7.88
C SER A 13 -21.13 3.72 -6.59
N ILE A 14 -21.89 3.50 -5.52
CA ILE A 14 -21.34 3.00 -4.25
C ILE A 14 -20.67 1.63 -4.47
N GLU A 15 -21.26 0.78 -5.31
CA GLU A 15 -20.81 -0.58 -5.62
C GLU A 15 -19.44 -0.63 -6.34
N ASP A 16 -19.04 0.47 -7.00
CA ASP A 16 -17.72 0.59 -7.62
C ASP A 16 -16.62 0.93 -6.61
N THR A 17 -17.00 1.30 -5.38
CA THR A 17 -16.10 1.78 -4.32
C THR A 17 -16.12 0.83 -3.11
N TYR A 18 -15.35 1.15 -2.08
CA TYR A 18 -15.51 0.52 -0.75
C TYR A 18 -16.21 1.43 0.27
N ILE A 19 -16.89 2.48 -0.20
CA ILE A 19 -17.75 3.35 0.63
C ILE A 19 -18.92 2.51 1.15
N THR A 20 -19.24 2.66 2.44
CA THR A 20 -20.46 2.08 3.02
C THR A 20 -21.66 3.02 2.81
N GLU A 21 -22.88 2.53 2.95
CA GLU A 21 -24.10 3.38 2.90
C GLU A 21 -24.04 4.54 3.90
N GLU A 22 -23.48 4.30 5.08
CA GLU A 22 -23.21 5.34 6.07
C GLU A 22 -22.22 6.37 5.53
N MET A 23 -21.12 5.92 4.89
CA MET A 23 -20.14 6.79 4.26
C MET A 23 -20.69 7.65 3.13
N ALA A 24 -21.63 7.11 2.36
CA ALA A 24 -22.28 7.86 1.28
C ALA A 24 -23.08 9.07 1.79
N SER A 25 -23.45 9.13 3.07
CA SER A 25 -24.20 10.26 3.64
C SER A 25 -23.37 11.54 3.85
N TYR A 26 -22.04 11.44 3.82
CA TYR A 26 -21.13 12.57 4.06
C TYR A 26 -19.97 12.67 3.07
N ILE A 27 -19.96 11.86 2.00
CA ILE A 27 -18.99 11.95 0.90
C ILE A 27 -19.72 12.40 -0.35
N ASP A 28 -19.23 13.49 -0.95
CA ASP A 28 -19.75 13.97 -2.23
C ASP A 28 -19.46 12.95 -3.34
N LYS A 29 -20.42 12.76 -4.25
CA LYS A 29 -20.33 11.72 -5.29
C LYS A 29 -19.09 11.88 -6.19
N GLU A 30 -18.64 13.11 -6.42
CA GLU A 30 -17.44 13.40 -7.21
C GLU A 30 -16.14 12.87 -6.57
N ASP A 31 -16.13 12.68 -5.25
CA ASP A 31 -15.00 12.14 -4.50
C ASP A 31 -14.96 10.62 -4.45
N TYR A 32 -15.97 9.93 -4.99
CA TYR A 32 -16.01 8.46 -5.00
C TYR A 32 -14.79 7.86 -5.70
N LYS A 33 -14.16 8.59 -6.62
CA LYS A 33 -12.89 8.18 -7.26
C LYS A 33 -11.78 7.89 -6.26
N TYR A 34 -11.74 8.57 -5.10
CA TYR A 34 -10.74 8.34 -4.04
C TYR A 34 -11.02 7.07 -3.24
N TYR A 35 -12.18 6.46 -3.42
CA TYR A 35 -12.57 5.20 -2.79
C TYR A 35 -12.76 4.08 -3.81
N TYR A 36 -12.47 4.36 -5.08
CA TYR A 36 -12.59 3.41 -6.16
C TYR A 36 -11.66 2.21 -5.93
N VAL A 37 -12.16 1.01 -6.21
CA VAL A 37 -11.35 -0.20 -6.16
C VAL A 37 -11.24 -0.80 -7.55
N ASP A 38 -10.16 -0.44 -8.25
CA ASP A 38 -9.88 -0.98 -9.57
C ASP A 38 -9.87 -2.52 -9.53
N PRO A 39 -10.77 -3.20 -10.26
CA PRO A 39 -10.82 -4.65 -10.33
C PRO A 39 -9.49 -5.29 -10.75
N LYS A 40 -8.64 -4.57 -11.51
CA LYS A 40 -7.29 -5.03 -11.90
C LYS A 40 -6.29 -4.97 -10.76
N VAL A 41 -6.54 -4.13 -9.75
CA VAL A 41 -5.68 -4.01 -8.56
C VAL A 41 -6.13 -4.96 -7.46
N LYS A 42 -7.44 -5.26 -7.39
CA LYS A 42 -7.98 -6.30 -6.50
C LYS A 42 -7.17 -7.60 -6.65
N ALA A 43 -7.18 -8.41 -5.60
CA ALA A 43 -6.53 -9.72 -5.62
C ALA A 43 -6.92 -10.48 -6.91
N PRO A 44 -5.99 -10.73 -7.85
CA PRO A 44 -6.25 -11.50 -9.06
C PRO A 44 -6.87 -12.84 -8.69
N GLU A 45 -7.76 -13.35 -9.53
CA GLU A 45 -8.48 -14.60 -9.29
C GLU A 45 -7.53 -15.75 -8.92
N MET A 46 -6.32 -15.76 -9.52
CA MET A 46 -5.31 -16.77 -9.23
C MET A 46 -4.83 -16.81 -7.77
N MET A 47 -4.92 -15.70 -7.01
CA MET A 47 -4.58 -15.68 -5.59
C MET A 47 -5.50 -16.56 -4.74
N GLN A 48 -6.74 -16.82 -5.19
CA GLN A 48 -7.64 -17.73 -4.49
C GLN A 48 -7.08 -19.16 -4.50
N TYR A 49 -6.32 -19.52 -5.53
CA TYR A 49 -5.68 -20.83 -5.69
C TYR A 49 -4.24 -20.86 -5.16
N TYR A 50 -3.75 -19.77 -4.58
CA TYR A 50 -2.41 -19.71 -4.03
C TYR A 50 -2.34 -20.34 -2.64
N THR A 51 -1.40 -21.25 -2.45
CA THR A 51 -1.10 -21.89 -1.16
C THR A 51 0.29 -21.43 -0.72
N PRO A 52 0.41 -20.54 0.28
CA PRO A 52 1.71 -20.00 0.68
C PRO A 52 2.62 -21.12 1.23
N PRO A 53 3.89 -21.20 0.79
CA PRO A 53 4.82 -22.16 1.37
C PRO A 53 5.16 -21.83 2.83
N GLU A 54 5.64 -22.83 3.57
CA GLU A 54 6.00 -22.68 4.98
C GLU A 54 7.04 -21.56 5.21
N SER A 55 8.00 -21.40 4.29
CA SER A 55 9.02 -20.34 4.31
C SER A 55 8.45 -18.92 4.17
N ILE A 56 7.19 -18.81 3.77
CA ILE A 56 6.44 -17.56 3.59
C ILE A 56 5.45 -17.35 4.74
N ILE A 57 4.89 -18.44 5.29
CA ILE A 57 4.10 -18.40 6.52
C ILE A 57 5.00 -18.01 7.70
N ARG A 58 6.19 -18.61 7.80
CA ARG A 58 7.18 -18.39 8.86
C ARG A 58 8.55 -18.05 8.27
N ILE A 59 9.09 -16.88 8.64
CA ILE A 59 10.41 -16.42 8.20
C ILE A 59 11.43 -16.63 9.33
N GLN A 60 12.50 -17.36 9.01
CA GLN A 60 13.64 -17.53 9.90
C GLN A 60 14.60 -16.35 9.75
N HIS A 61 14.72 -15.51 10.78
CA HIS A 61 15.68 -14.39 10.81
C HIS A 61 17.01 -14.78 11.46
N SER A 62 16.98 -15.70 12.43
CA SER A 62 18.16 -16.28 13.09
C SER A 62 17.75 -17.55 13.83
N LYS A 63 18.68 -18.39 14.31
CA LYS A 63 18.37 -19.63 15.07
C LYS A 63 17.32 -19.48 16.18
N LYS A 64 17.17 -18.29 16.78
CA LYS A 64 16.24 -18.02 17.90
C LYS A 64 15.02 -17.19 17.52
N ILE A 65 14.97 -16.65 16.30
CA ILE A 65 13.93 -15.69 15.88
C ILE A 65 13.28 -16.23 14.62
N VAL A 66 12.05 -16.68 14.81
CA VAL A 66 11.10 -17.05 13.77
C VAL A 66 9.97 -16.06 13.83
N GLU A 67 9.63 -15.48 12.69
CA GLU A 67 8.49 -14.59 12.55
C GLU A 67 7.37 -15.28 11.77
N ARG A 68 6.17 -15.35 12.33
CA ARG A 68 4.96 -15.70 11.57
C ARG A 68 4.39 -14.45 10.89
N LEU A 69 4.05 -14.57 9.61
CA LEU A 69 3.47 -13.51 8.79
C LEU A 69 2.04 -13.79 8.32
N ILE A 70 1.68 -15.07 8.18
CA ILE A 70 0.36 -15.52 7.75
C ILE A 70 -0.30 -16.29 8.89
N PHE A 71 -1.57 -16.02 9.15
CA PHE A 71 -2.31 -16.59 10.26
C PHE A 71 -3.56 -17.28 9.69
N PRO A 72 -3.63 -18.61 9.69
CA PRO A 72 -4.85 -19.34 9.33
C PRO A 72 -5.93 -19.20 10.39
N GLU A 73 -7.20 -19.44 10.09
CA GLU A 73 -8.26 -19.33 11.10
C GLU A 73 -8.10 -20.38 12.20
N GLU A 74 -7.91 -21.65 11.78
CA GLU A 74 -7.85 -22.82 12.66
C GLU A 74 -6.45 -23.46 12.74
N GLY A 75 -5.45 -22.86 12.09
CA GLY A 75 -4.08 -23.37 12.02
C GLY A 75 -3.70 -24.02 10.68
N PRO A 76 -2.57 -24.74 10.62
CA PRO A 76 -1.83 -25.25 11.77
C PRO A 76 -1.01 -24.17 12.49
N TYR A 77 -1.12 -24.20 13.82
CA TYR A 77 -0.21 -23.51 14.73
C TYR A 77 0.74 -24.55 15.36
N SER A 78 1.94 -24.11 15.77
CA SER A 78 2.85 -24.98 16.51
C SER A 78 2.31 -25.23 17.92
N GLU A 79 2.71 -26.33 18.57
CA GLU A 79 2.33 -26.63 19.96
C GLU A 79 2.54 -25.44 20.89
N LYS A 80 3.72 -24.80 20.82
CA LYS A 80 4.02 -23.58 21.59
C LYS A 80 3.11 -22.38 21.29
N GLU A 81 2.65 -22.25 20.04
CA GLU A 81 1.70 -21.19 19.68
C GLU A 81 0.33 -21.47 20.33
N GLU A 82 -0.11 -22.73 20.30
CA GLU A 82 -1.36 -23.16 20.94
C GLU A 82 -1.30 -23.05 22.47
N GLU A 83 -0.23 -23.50 23.12
CA GLU A 83 -0.02 -23.32 24.56
C GLU A 83 -0.11 -21.85 24.97
N LYS A 84 0.49 -20.94 24.18
CA LYS A 84 0.43 -19.50 24.45
C LYS A 84 -0.92 -18.87 24.14
N TYR A 85 -1.71 -19.49 23.28
CA TYR A 85 -3.09 -19.09 23.03
C TYR A 85 -3.96 -19.49 24.22
N GLU A 86 -3.84 -20.71 24.71
CA GLU A 86 -4.53 -21.20 25.92
C GLU A 86 -4.15 -20.35 27.15
N GLU A 87 -2.86 -20.15 27.42
CA GLU A 87 -2.36 -19.29 28.51
C GLU A 87 -2.93 -17.86 28.43
N PHE A 88 -3.19 -17.36 27.22
CA PHE A 88 -3.79 -16.04 27.06
C PHE A 88 -5.26 -16.02 27.49
N PHE A 89 -6.03 -17.07 27.20
CA PHE A 89 -7.43 -17.17 27.62
C PHE A 89 -7.55 -17.48 29.12
N ASP A 90 -6.68 -18.32 29.68
CA ASP A 90 -6.59 -18.51 31.15
C ASP A 90 -6.38 -17.17 31.86
N TYR A 91 -5.52 -16.31 31.31
CA TYR A 91 -5.30 -14.96 31.84
C TYR A 91 -6.53 -14.07 31.73
N LEU A 92 -7.31 -14.17 30.65
CA LEU A 92 -8.56 -13.41 30.51
C LEU A 92 -9.60 -13.85 31.55
N GLU A 93 -9.72 -15.14 31.80
CA GLU A 93 -10.57 -15.69 32.86
C GLU A 93 -10.11 -15.23 34.25
N GLU A 94 -8.80 -15.22 34.52
CA GLU A 94 -8.22 -14.74 35.79
C GLU A 94 -8.62 -13.28 36.10
N ILE A 95 -8.69 -12.42 35.07
CA ILE A 95 -9.02 -11.01 35.22
C ILE A 95 -10.51 -10.70 34.99
N ASP A 96 -11.36 -11.71 34.78
CA ASP A 96 -12.79 -11.57 34.48
C ASP A 96 -13.08 -10.69 33.25
N GLU A 97 -12.29 -10.86 32.19
CA GLU A 97 -12.42 -10.10 30.94
C GLU A 97 -12.69 -11.02 29.75
N THR A 98 -13.29 -10.46 28.71
CA THR A 98 -13.52 -11.17 27.44
C THR A 98 -13.08 -10.32 26.26
N LEU A 99 -12.74 -10.96 25.14
CA LEU A 99 -12.50 -10.27 23.89
C LEU A 99 -13.78 -10.14 23.07
N PRO A 100 -13.94 -9.07 22.28
CA PRO A 100 -15.08 -8.97 21.37
C PRO A 100 -15.03 -10.07 20.31
N GLU A 101 -16.18 -10.51 19.80
CA GLU A 101 -16.29 -11.59 18.79
C GLU A 101 -15.41 -11.34 17.54
N SER A 102 -15.18 -10.08 17.20
CA SER A 102 -14.29 -9.71 16.10
C SER A 102 -12.83 -10.15 16.28
N MET A 103 -12.42 -10.54 17.49
CA MET A 103 -11.09 -11.05 17.86
C MET A 103 -11.03 -12.58 17.76
N THR A 104 -11.20 -13.07 16.53
CA THR A 104 -10.93 -14.45 16.10
C THR A 104 -9.56 -14.99 16.56
N LYS A 105 -9.41 -16.32 16.63
CA LYS A 105 -8.12 -16.99 16.91
C LYS A 105 -6.97 -16.45 16.06
N ARG A 106 -7.19 -16.29 14.75
CA ARG A 106 -6.25 -15.68 13.80
C ARG A 106 -5.74 -14.30 14.25
N ARG A 107 -6.65 -13.40 14.60
CA ARG A 107 -6.33 -12.03 15.02
C ARG A 107 -5.63 -12.03 16.37
N THR A 108 -6.12 -12.82 17.32
CA THR A 108 -5.50 -12.95 18.65
C THR A 108 -4.08 -13.50 18.54
N MET A 109 -3.86 -14.53 17.72
CA MET A 109 -2.53 -15.09 17.47
C MET A 109 -1.58 -14.06 16.84
N ARG A 110 -2.06 -13.21 15.93
CA ARG A 110 -1.28 -12.10 15.37
C ARG A 110 -0.79 -11.14 16.45
N PHE A 111 -1.63 -10.81 17.43
CA PHE A 111 -1.20 -9.99 18.56
C PHE A 111 -0.25 -10.72 19.49
N LEU A 112 -0.48 -12.00 19.77
CA LEU A 112 0.42 -12.82 20.59
C LEU A 112 1.82 -12.86 19.97
N VAL A 113 1.93 -13.24 18.70
CA VAL A 113 3.20 -13.24 17.96
C VAL A 113 3.82 -11.84 17.94
N GLY A 114 3.04 -10.83 17.60
CA GLY A 114 3.50 -9.43 17.49
C GLY A 114 3.91 -8.78 18.82
N ASN A 115 3.53 -9.37 19.96
CA ASN A 115 3.94 -8.97 21.30
C ASN A 115 4.93 -9.97 21.94
N HIS A 116 5.49 -10.88 21.14
CA HIS A 116 6.43 -11.91 21.58
C HIS A 116 5.88 -12.79 22.71
N PHE A 117 4.60 -13.14 22.61
CA PHE A 117 3.85 -13.95 23.56
C PHE A 117 3.84 -13.39 25.00
N LYS A 118 4.00 -12.08 25.16
CA LYS A 118 3.82 -11.39 26.44
C LYS A 118 2.32 -11.20 26.69
N ILE A 119 1.71 -12.11 27.45
CA ILE A 119 0.26 -12.21 27.67
C ILE A 119 -0.38 -10.88 28.09
N LYS A 120 0.05 -10.29 29.21
CA LYS A 120 -0.49 -9.01 29.71
C LYS A 120 -0.33 -7.84 28.70
N ASN A 121 0.78 -7.81 27.98
CA ASN A 121 1.02 -6.79 26.95
C ASN A 121 0.12 -7.01 25.72
N THR A 122 -0.13 -8.26 25.37
CA THR A 122 -1.01 -8.65 24.26
C THR A 122 -2.42 -8.15 24.52
N TYR A 123 -2.97 -8.39 25.72
CA TYR A 123 -4.29 -7.92 26.11
C TYR A 123 -4.40 -6.39 25.98
N LYS A 124 -3.47 -5.65 26.61
CA LYS A 124 -3.43 -4.18 26.53
C LYS A 124 -3.30 -3.66 25.09
N ASN A 125 -2.47 -4.32 24.27
CA ASN A 125 -2.29 -3.92 22.88
C ASN A 125 -3.53 -4.20 22.03
N ILE A 126 -4.26 -5.30 22.28
CA ILE A 126 -5.55 -5.57 21.61
C ILE A 126 -6.53 -4.44 21.91
N LEU A 127 -6.76 -4.12 23.19
CA LEU A 127 -7.71 -3.07 23.58
C LEU A 127 -7.35 -1.72 22.96
N LYS A 128 -6.09 -1.30 23.10
CA LYS A 128 -5.62 -0.02 22.56
C LYS A 128 -5.73 0.02 21.02
N THR A 129 -5.49 -1.10 20.34
CA THR A 129 -5.63 -1.16 18.88
C THR A 129 -7.10 -1.08 18.45
N LEU A 130 -8.02 -1.69 19.21
CA LEU A 130 -9.45 -1.60 18.93
C LEU A 130 -9.97 -0.18 19.15
N GLU A 131 -9.59 0.45 20.27
CA GLU A 131 -9.91 1.85 20.58
C GLU A 131 -9.39 2.79 19.48
N TRP A 132 -8.10 2.69 19.15
CA TRP A 132 -7.49 3.48 18.07
C TRP A 132 -8.19 3.27 16.73
N ARG A 133 -8.47 2.02 16.36
CA ARG A 133 -9.12 1.68 15.07
C ARG A 133 -10.52 2.27 15.00
N ASN A 134 -11.28 2.25 16.09
CA ASN A 134 -12.61 2.84 16.15
C ASN A 134 -12.54 4.38 16.13
N GLY A 135 -11.51 4.99 16.73
CA GLY A 135 -11.34 6.44 16.74
C GLY A 135 -10.90 7.04 15.39
N ILE A 136 -10.23 6.27 14.53
CA ILE A 136 -9.76 6.74 13.22
C ILE A 136 -10.69 6.34 12.06
N ARG A 137 -11.62 5.40 12.27
CA ARG A 137 -12.54 4.93 11.21
C ARG A 137 -13.96 5.47 11.41
N PRO A 138 -14.67 5.79 10.31
CA PRO A 138 -14.21 5.76 8.92
C PRO A 138 -13.24 6.92 8.63
N LEU A 139 -12.18 6.64 7.87
CA LEU A 139 -11.18 7.65 7.52
C LEU A 139 -11.61 8.32 6.22
N ILE A 140 -12.10 9.56 6.33
CA ILE A 140 -12.60 10.34 5.20
C ILE A 140 -11.44 11.10 4.56
N VAL A 141 -11.34 11.03 3.23
CA VAL A 141 -10.25 11.63 2.45
C VAL A 141 -10.53 13.13 2.34
N SER A 142 -9.73 13.94 3.03
CA SER A 142 -9.78 15.40 2.98
C SER A 142 -9.23 15.93 1.65
N ASP A 143 -9.46 17.20 1.33
CA ASP A 143 -8.89 17.84 0.12
C ASP A 143 -7.36 17.80 0.09
N ASP A 144 -6.70 17.96 1.24
CA ASP A 144 -5.24 17.84 1.34
C ASP A 144 -4.78 16.39 1.08
N MET A 145 -5.52 15.40 1.58
CA MET A 145 -5.26 13.99 1.26
C MET A 145 -5.46 13.69 -0.23
N LYS A 146 -6.50 14.24 -0.86
CA LYS A 146 -6.74 14.12 -2.31
C LYS A 146 -5.54 14.66 -3.08
N LEU A 147 -5.07 15.85 -2.72
CA LEU A 147 -3.91 16.48 -3.35
C LEU A 147 -2.65 15.65 -3.18
N LEU A 148 -2.41 15.10 -1.99
CA LEU A 148 -1.29 14.20 -1.70
C LEU A 148 -1.33 12.90 -2.53
N LEU A 149 -2.52 12.29 -2.67
CA LEU A 149 -2.73 11.08 -3.48
C LEU A 149 -2.51 11.37 -4.97
N ASP A 150 -3.09 12.46 -5.47
CA ASP A 150 -3.00 12.87 -6.87
C ASP A 150 -1.57 13.28 -7.29
N HIS A 151 -0.72 13.67 -6.34
CA HIS A 151 0.70 14.00 -6.58
C HIS A 151 1.66 12.86 -6.23
N GLY A 152 1.15 11.68 -5.88
CA GLY A 152 1.97 10.49 -5.66
C GLY A 152 2.84 10.55 -4.40
N TYR A 153 2.42 11.27 -3.36
CA TYR A 153 3.10 11.23 -2.06
C TYR A 153 3.24 9.79 -1.56
N MET A 154 2.15 9.03 -1.62
CA MET A 154 2.12 7.59 -1.43
C MET A 154 1.16 6.94 -2.43
N TYR A 155 1.55 5.80 -3.00
CA TYR A 155 0.79 5.13 -4.05
C TYR A 155 1.07 3.62 -4.05
N LEU A 156 0.23 2.89 -4.78
CA LEU A 156 0.29 1.43 -4.88
C LEU A 156 0.63 1.04 -6.32
N HIS A 157 1.67 0.22 -6.48
CA HIS A 157 2.16 -0.17 -7.79
C HIS A 157 2.70 -1.60 -7.79
N GLY A 158 1.91 -2.53 -8.34
CA GLY A 158 2.34 -3.92 -8.55
C GLY A 158 2.40 -4.78 -7.28
N ARG A 159 2.91 -6.00 -7.45
CA ARG A 159 2.95 -7.05 -6.43
C ARG A 159 4.22 -7.89 -6.53
N ASP A 160 4.63 -8.49 -5.41
CA ASP A 160 5.74 -9.44 -5.38
C ASP A 160 5.34 -10.85 -5.89
N ARG A 161 6.30 -11.77 -5.98
CA ARG A 161 6.11 -13.18 -6.41
C ARG A 161 5.24 -14.01 -5.46
N HIS A 162 4.87 -13.45 -4.32
CA HIS A 162 3.93 -14.02 -3.35
C HIS A 162 2.70 -13.14 -3.19
N PHE A 163 2.38 -12.37 -4.23
CA PHE A 163 1.17 -11.58 -4.36
C PHE A 163 1.02 -10.42 -3.37
N ARG A 164 2.06 -10.10 -2.60
CA ARG A 164 2.04 -9.01 -1.63
C ARG A 164 2.01 -7.67 -2.36
N PRO A 165 1.06 -6.77 -2.05
CA PRO A 165 1.03 -5.42 -2.61
C PRO A 165 2.33 -4.67 -2.32
N ILE A 166 2.76 -3.85 -3.26
CA ILE A 166 3.89 -2.93 -3.10
C ILE A 166 3.33 -1.51 -2.94
N CYS A 167 3.59 -0.92 -1.78
CA CYS A 167 3.24 0.46 -1.47
C CYS A 167 4.50 1.32 -1.55
N CYS A 168 4.45 2.36 -2.36
CA CYS A 168 5.54 3.27 -2.64
C CYS A 168 5.26 4.63 -1.99
N SER A 169 6.32 5.32 -1.53
CA SER A 169 6.23 6.72 -1.11
C SER A 169 7.29 7.56 -1.83
N ASN A 170 6.90 8.71 -2.37
CA ASN A 170 7.80 9.72 -2.92
C ASN A 170 7.97 10.88 -1.93
N THR A 171 9.06 10.87 -1.18
CA THR A 171 9.24 11.86 -0.10
C THR A 171 9.72 13.23 -0.59
N LYS A 172 10.08 13.38 -1.87
CA LYS A 172 10.34 14.67 -2.51
C LYS A 172 9.15 15.63 -2.32
N MET A 173 7.93 15.09 -2.34
CA MET A 173 6.69 15.85 -2.14
C MET A 173 6.64 16.57 -0.79
N LEU A 174 7.24 16.01 0.27
CA LEU A 174 7.33 16.68 1.59
C LEU A 174 8.27 17.90 1.58
N THR A 175 9.13 18.00 0.58
CA THR A 175 10.05 19.14 0.42
C THR A 175 9.48 20.18 -0.53
N GLU A 176 8.81 19.75 -1.60
CA GLU A 176 8.29 20.64 -2.66
C GLU A 176 6.95 21.27 -2.31
N LEU A 177 6.16 20.61 -1.46
CA LEU A 177 4.82 21.03 -1.10
C LEU A 177 4.73 21.26 0.41
N ASP A 178 4.05 22.33 0.82
CA ASP A 178 3.88 22.70 2.23
C ASP A 178 2.59 22.06 2.77
N PHE A 179 2.65 20.76 3.01
CA PHE A 179 1.52 19.99 3.54
C PHE A 179 1.51 19.90 5.06
N ASP A 180 0.31 19.77 5.61
CA ASP A 180 0.14 19.32 6.98
C ASP A 180 0.64 17.87 7.13
N LEU A 181 1.50 17.66 8.12
CA LEU A 181 2.10 16.38 8.43
C LEU A 181 1.08 15.39 8.99
N ASP A 182 0.03 15.89 9.65
CA ASP A 182 -1.06 15.04 10.13
C ASP A 182 -1.88 14.50 8.95
N GLU A 183 -2.08 15.28 7.89
CA GLU A 183 -2.70 14.81 6.63
C GLU A 183 -1.82 13.77 5.93
N CYS A 184 -0.50 13.96 5.90
CA CYS A 184 0.44 12.95 5.39
C CYS A 184 0.33 11.62 6.15
N VAL A 185 0.21 11.67 7.48
CA VAL A 185 0.01 10.48 8.32
C VAL A 185 -1.34 9.82 8.04
N LYS A 186 -2.41 10.60 7.83
CA LYS A 186 -3.73 10.09 7.45
C LYS A 186 -3.69 9.38 6.10
N VAL A 187 -2.95 9.89 5.09
CA VAL A 187 -2.75 9.17 3.82
C VAL A 187 -2.11 7.80 4.04
N GLY A 188 -1.09 7.71 4.90
CA GLY A 188 -0.47 6.44 5.25
C GLY A 188 -1.45 5.44 5.88
N TRP A 189 -2.29 5.90 6.80
CA TRP A 189 -3.33 5.06 7.42
C TRP A 189 -4.43 4.65 6.45
N PHE A 190 -4.86 5.59 5.61
CA PHE A 190 -5.82 5.37 4.54
C PHE A 190 -5.36 4.24 3.61
N LEU A 191 -4.11 4.30 3.12
CA LEU A 191 -3.56 3.24 2.27
C LEU A 191 -3.38 1.92 3.01
N CYS A 192 -2.98 1.92 4.28
CA CYS A 192 -2.93 0.69 5.08
C CYS A 192 -4.31 0.02 5.17
N PHE A 193 -5.36 0.81 5.41
CA PHE A 193 -6.73 0.33 5.45
C PHE A 193 -7.21 -0.17 4.09
N TYR A 194 -6.94 0.57 3.02
CA TYR A 194 -7.23 0.15 1.65
C TYR A 194 -6.57 -1.19 1.33
N ILE A 195 -5.28 -1.36 1.63
CA ILE A 195 -4.54 -2.60 1.43
C ILE A 195 -5.22 -3.75 2.19
N ILE A 196 -5.48 -3.55 3.49
CA ILE A 196 -6.03 -4.60 4.36
C ILE A 196 -7.41 -5.06 3.90
N ASP A 197 -8.26 -4.11 3.53
CA ASP A 197 -9.67 -4.39 3.23
C ASP A 197 -9.85 -4.88 1.79
N GLN A 198 -9.00 -4.45 0.85
CA GLN A 198 -9.23 -4.65 -0.59
C GLN A 198 -8.17 -5.50 -1.31
N LEU A 199 -6.92 -5.51 -0.84
CA LEU A 199 -5.80 -6.04 -1.63
C LEU A 199 -5.16 -7.31 -1.06
N LEU A 200 -5.48 -7.64 0.19
CA LEU A 200 -4.99 -8.82 0.90
C LEU A 200 -6.01 -9.97 0.84
N VAL A 201 -5.51 -11.19 0.93
CA VAL A 201 -6.33 -12.41 0.99
C VAL A 201 -6.03 -13.11 2.30
N ARG A 202 -7.05 -13.27 3.15
CA ARG A 202 -6.92 -13.93 4.46
C ARG A 202 -6.26 -15.30 4.28
N GLU A 203 -5.39 -15.65 5.23
CA GLU A 203 -4.71 -16.94 5.32
C GLU A 203 -3.74 -17.26 4.16
N LYS A 204 -3.59 -16.35 3.18
CA LYS A 204 -2.77 -16.54 1.99
C LYS A 204 -1.78 -15.39 1.78
N VAL A 205 -2.28 -14.16 1.78
CA VAL A 205 -1.50 -12.94 1.52
C VAL A 205 -1.92 -11.90 2.55
N GLU A 206 -1.20 -11.81 3.66
CA GLU A 206 -1.58 -10.94 4.79
C GLU A 206 -0.61 -9.78 5.04
N ASN A 207 0.35 -9.60 4.14
CA ASN A 207 1.47 -8.67 4.28
C ASN A 207 1.69 -7.84 3.02
N TRP A 208 2.41 -6.73 3.15
CA TRP A 208 2.83 -5.87 2.04
C TRP A 208 4.33 -5.54 2.10
N ILE A 209 4.84 -5.02 0.99
CA ILE A 209 6.17 -4.44 0.87
C ILE A 209 6.04 -2.92 0.85
N PHE A 210 6.97 -2.24 1.49
CA PHE A 210 7.05 -0.79 1.47
C PHE A 210 8.34 -0.33 0.80
N ILE A 211 8.20 0.54 -0.20
CA ILE A 211 9.30 1.21 -0.89
C ILE A 211 9.20 2.70 -0.59
N SER A 212 10.27 3.30 -0.10
CA SER A 212 10.35 4.73 0.17
C SER A 212 11.51 5.33 -0.61
N ASP A 213 11.20 6.17 -1.58
CA ASP A 213 12.19 6.96 -2.28
C ASP A 213 12.47 8.25 -1.50
N LEU A 214 13.71 8.36 -1.01
CA LEU A 214 14.20 9.49 -0.23
C LEU A 214 14.92 10.55 -1.09
N GLY A 215 14.90 10.39 -2.41
CA GLY A 215 15.48 11.33 -3.37
C GLY A 215 14.81 12.71 -3.25
N GLY A 216 15.63 13.76 -3.14
CA GLY A 216 15.14 15.13 -3.02
C GLY A 216 14.57 15.51 -1.64
N LEU A 217 14.59 14.61 -0.65
CA LEU A 217 14.13 14.91 0.70
C LEU A 217 15.11 15.85 1.42
N SER A 218 14.65 17.03 1.80
CA SER A 218 15.40 17.95 2.65
C SER A 218 15.43 17.47 4.10
N LEU A 219 16.63 17.26 4.66
CA LEU A 219 16.80 16.84 6.06
C LEU A 219 16.14 17.79 7.08
N ARG A 220 16.00 19.09 6.73
CA ARG A 220 15.34 20.10 7.58
C ARG A 220 13.82 19.96 7.60
N LYS A 221 13.24 19.37 6.55
CA LYS A 221 11.80 19.14 6.42
C LYS A 221 11.38 17.80 7.01
N ILE A 222 12.31 16.97 7.50
CA ILE A 222 11.97 15.68 8.10
C ILE A 222 11.26 15.92 9.45
N PRO A 223 10.00 15.52 9.56
CA PRO A 223 9.22 15.76 10.76
C PRO A 223 9.49 14.67 11.80
N THR A 224 10.69 14.66 12.39
CA THR A 224 11.18 13.56 13.24
C THR A 224 10.20 13.15 14.35
N LYS A 225 9.47 14.09 14.95
CA LYS A 225 8.42 13.81 15.94
C LYS A 225 7.23 13.03 15.35
N HIS A 226 6.67 13.48 14.23
CA HIS A 226 5.55 12.81 13.56
C HIS A 226 5.97 11.46 13.00
N LEU A 227 7.16 11.40 12.38
CA LEU A 227 7.74 10.15 11.89
C LEU A 227 7.91 9.13 13.02
N LYS A 228 8.48 9.55 14.16
CA LYS A 228 8.62 8.67 15.33
C LYS A 228 7.27 8.20 15.87
N LYS A 229 6.29 9.11 15.99
CA LYS A 229 4.92 8.78 16.42
C LYS A 229 4.29 7.74 15.49
N PHE A 230 4.28 8.01 14.19
CA PHE A 230 3.75 7.09 13.18
C PHE A 230 4.43 5.72 13.21
N MET A 231 5.76 5.68 13.29
CA MET A 231 6.50 4.41 13.38
C MET A 231 6.11 3.61 14.63
N MET A 232 5.97 4.27 15.78
CA MET A 232 5.55 3.60 17.02
C MET A 232 4.12 3.07 16.91
N GLU A 233 3.19 3.88 16.41
CA GLU A 233 1.80 3.47 16.18
C GLU A 233 1.68 2.35 15.15
N ALA A 234 2.42 2.40 14.03
CA ALA A 234 2.47 1.35 13.03
C ALA A 234 2.97 0.02 13.61
N GLN A 235 4.05 0.05 14.42
CA GLN A 235 4.53 -1.15 15.13
C GLN A 235 3.52 -1.68 16.14
N GLU A 236 2.66 -0.83 16.69
CA GLU A 236 1.68 -1.20 17.71
C GLU A 236 0.39 -1.76 17.09
N TYR A 237 -0.11 -1.13 16.03
CA TYR A 237 -1.42 -1.40 15.45
C TYR A 237 -1.36 -2.29 14.20
N GLN A 238 -0.22 -2.37 13.52
CA GLN A 238 -0.02 -3.16 12.28
C GLN A 238 0.93 -4.34 12.49
N LYS A 239 0.68 -5.12 13.56
CA LYS A 239 1.47 -6.31 13.91
C LYS A 239 1.55 -7.31 12.76
N CYS A 240 2.78 -7.76 12.46
CA CYS A 240 3.07 -8.82 11.50
C CYS A 240 2.53 -8.53 10.08
N ARG A 241 2.50 -7.26 9.64
CA ARG A 241 1.98 -6.86 8.32
C ARG A 241 3.05 -6.54 7.29
N ILE A 242 4.26 -6.20 7.72
CA ILE A 242 5.29 -5.71 6.81
C ILE A 242 6.27 -6.82 6.50
N ARG A 243 6.46 -7.11 5.21
CA ARG A 243 7.41 -8.13 4.75
C ARG A 243 8.83 -7.59 4.61
N LYS A 244 8.98 -6.43 3.98
CA LYS A 244 10.26 -5.73 3.74
C LYS A 244 10.02 -4.22 3.66
N PHE A 245 11.04 -3.47 4.06
CA PHE A 245 11.16 -2.04 3.84
C PHE A 245 12.37 -1.76 2.95
N TYR A 246 12.17 -1.03 1.86
CA TYR A 246 13.25 -0.49 1.05
C TYR A 246 13.25 1.03 1.18
N PHE A 247 14.38 1.59 1.58
CA PHE A 247 14.62 3.03 1.54
C PHE A 247 15.69 3.29 0.48
N PHE A 248 15.29 3.94 -0.61
CA PHE A 248 16.14 4.28 -1.74
C PHE A 248 16.70 5.69 -1.61
N ASN A 249 17.74 5.98 -2.39
CA ASN A 249 18.38 7.30 -2.41
C ASN A 249 18.83 7.78 -1.01
N THR A 250 19.31 6.85 -0.18
CA THR A 250 19.70 7.13 1.22
C THR A 250 21.05 7.84 1.31
N THR A 251 21.01 9.17 1.33
CA THR A 251 22.19 10.02 1.60
C THR A 251 22.80 9.75 2.98
N PHE A 252 24.04 10.17 3.20
CA PHE A 252 24.72 10.02 4.50
C PHE A 252 23.89 10.59 5.67
N GLY A 253 23.30 11.78 5.49
CA GLY A 253 22.47 12.40 6.53
C GLY A 253 21.21 11.61 6.86
N LEU A 254 20.54 11.03 5.85
CA LEU A 254 19.37 10.17 6.06
C LEU A 254 19.73 8.89 6.83
N ARG A 255 20.90 8.31 6.55
CA ARG A 255 21.42 7.14 7.29
C ARG A 255 21.70 7.49 8.74
N ALA A 256 22.22 8.69 9.02
CA ALA A 256 22.42 9.17 10.39
C ALA A 256 21.09 9.35 11.13
N ILE A 257 20.04 9.86 10.47
CA ILE A 257 18.69 9.95 11.06
C ILE A 257 18.13 8.56 11.34
N TYR A 258 18.26 7.61 10.40
CA TYR A 258 17.86 6.22 10.65
C TYR A 258 18.58 5.63 11.86
N ALA A 259 19.89 5.86 12.00
CA ALA A 259 20.65 5.38 13.16
C ALA A 259 20.10 5.94 14.49
N LEU A 260 19.58 7.18 14.52
CA LEU A 260 18.97 7.78 15.69
C LEU A 260 17.59 7.20 16.04
N VAL A 261 16.77 6.85 15.04
CA VAL A 261 15.41 6.32 15.26
C VAL A 261 15.37 4.79 15.37
N SER A 262 16.32 4.09 14.77
CA SER A 262 16.35 2.63 14.75
C SER A 262 16.35 1.98 16.15
N PRO A 263 16.93 2.54 17.24
CA PRO A 263 16.83 1.93 18.57
C PRO A 263 15.39 1.69 19.06
N PHE A 264 14.42 2.47 18.56
CA PHE A 264 12.99 2.33 18.89
C PHE A 264 12.27 1.28 18.03
N LEU A 265 12.95 0.72 17.02
CA LEU A 265 12.44 -0.37 16.20
C LEU A 265 12.72 -1.72 16.85
N ASP A 266 11.74 -2.63 16.77
CA ASP A 266 11.96 -4.02 17.14
C ASP A 266 13.02 -4.67 16.23
N LYS A 267 13.62 -5.77 16.71
CA LYS A 267 14.71 -6.42 15.99
C LYS A 267 14.29 -6.93 14.61
N VAL A 268 13.10 -7.49 14.48
CA VAL A 268 12.60 -8.04 13.21
C VAL A 268 12.36 -6.91 12.20
N THR A 269 11.85 -5.77 12.65
CA THR A 269 11.67 -4.59 11.81
C THR A 269 13.01 -4.03 11.30
N LYS A 270 14.06 -4.03 12.13
CA LYS A 270 15.43 -3.71 11.70
C LYS A 270 15.94 -4.69 10.65
N ASP A 271 15.78 -5.99 10.89
CA ASP A 271 16.27 -7.06 9.99
C ASP A 271 15.62 -6.98 8.59
N LYS A 272 14.40 -6.44 8.50
CA LYS A 272 13.67 -6.24 7.24
C LYS A 272 13.99 -4.92 6.52
N THR A 273 14.70 -4.00 7.16
CA THR A 273 14.95 -2.65 6.62
C THR A 273 16.19 -2.63 5.74
N GLN A 274 16.02 -2.26 4.48
CA GLN A 274 17.07 -2.17 3.48
C GLN A 274 17.34 -0.71 3.13
N LEU A 275 18.51 -0.19 3.50
CA LEU A 275 18.96 1.15 3.14
C LEU A 275 19.85 1.10 1.90
N LYS A 276 19.36 1.62 0.79
CA LYS A 276 20.02 1.56 -0.53
C LYS A 276 20.44 2.96 -0.96
N LYS A 277 21.66 3.09 -1.47
CA LYS A 277 22.23 4.39 -1.85
C LYS A 277 21.54 4.98 -3.06
N GLU A 278 21.12 4.12 -3.97
CA GLU A 278 20.53 4.44 -5.27
C GLU A 278 19.15 3.79 -5.36
N ALA A 279 18.29 4.31 -6.23
CA ALA A 279 16.95 3.78 -6.46
C ALA A 279 16.94 2.47 -7.25
N TYR A 280 17.77 2.38 -8.30
CA TYR A 280 17.93 1.16 -9.07
C TYR A 280 18.48 0.04 -8.17
N ASN A 281 17.78 -1.10 -8.11
CA ASN A 281 18.16 -2.20 -7.22
C ASN A 281 17.69 -3.56 -7.74
N ASP A 282 18.62 -4.32 -8.33
CA ASP A 282 18.37 -5.68 -8.83
C ASP A 282 17.82 -6.64 -7.76
N GLU A 283 18.08 -6.37 -6.46
CA GLU A 283 17.54 -7.18 -5.36
C GLU A 283 16.00 -7.18 -5.37
N LEU A 284 15.33 -6.14 -5.88
CA LEU A 284 13.87 -6.15 -6.01
C LEU A 284 13.38 -7.22 -6.98
N LEU A 285 14.17 -7.52 -8.02
CA LEU A 285 13.83 -8.51 -9.05
C LEU A 285 13.94 -9.95 -8.53
N GLU A 286 14.69 -10.15 -7.44
CA GLU A 286 14.69 -11.42 -6.69
C GLU A 286 13.34 -11.66 -6.00
N PHE A 287 12.60 -10.61 -5.64
CA PHE A 287 11.32 -10.71 -4.90
C PHE A 287 10.09 -10.52 -5.77
N ALA A 288 10.18 -9.78 -6.87
CA ALA A 288 9.07 -9.45 -7.75
C ALA A 288 9.44 -9.74 -9.21
N HIS A 289 8.43 -9.95 -10.05
CA HIS A 289 8.64 -9.99 -11.50
C HIS A 289 9.01 -8.58 -12.00
N PRO A 290 9.94 -8.43 -12.98
CA PRO A 290 10.35 -7.11 -13.46
C PRO A 290 9.18 -6.23 -13.92
N SER A 291 8.17 -6.80 -14.57
CA SER A 291 6.96 -6.09 -15.00
C SER A 291 6.07 -5.58 -13.86
N GLN A 292 6.39 -5.88 -12.59
CA GLN A 292 5.66 -5.39 -11.41
C GLN A 292 6.39 -4.21 -10.73
N ILE A 293 7.65 -3.97 -11.09
CA ILE A 293 8.51 -2.96 -10.49
C ILE A 293 8.71 -1.83 -11.50
N GLU A 294 8.60 -0.59 -11.04
CA GLU A 294 8.83 0.58 -11.89
C GLU A 294 10.29 0.62 -12.40
N GLU A 295 10.51 1.10 -13.62
CA GLU A 295 11.83 1.26 -14.24
C GLU A 295 12.83 2.01 -13.36
N LYS A 296 12.40 3.07 -12.65
CA LYS A 296 13.27 3.85 -11.76
C LYS A 296 13.83 3.06 -10.58
N TYR A 297 13.20 1.93 -10.24
CA TYR A 297 13.68 1.00 -9.21
C TYR A 297 14.35 -0.26 -9.79
N GLY A 298 14.51 -0.31 -11.13
CA GLY A 298 15.18 -1.39 -11.86
C GLY A 298 14.27 -2.45 -12.46
N GLY A 299 12.95 -2.23 -12.50
CA GLY A 299 12.01 -3.11 -13.20
C GLY A 299 11.77 -2.73 -14.66
N GLU A 300 10.68 -3.27 -15.21
CA GLU A 300 10.24 -3.07 -16.60
C GLU A 300 8.86 -2.40 -16.68
N ALA A 301 8.21 -2.12 -15.55
CA ALA A 301 6.94 -1.40 -15.55
C ALA A 301 7.20 0.10 -15.74
N GLU A 302 6.39 0.75 -16.58
CA GLU A 302 6.45 2.20 -16.76
C GLU A 302 6.28 2.93 -15.42
N ASN A 303 7.07 3.99 -15.23
CA ASN A 303 6.93 4.85 -14.06
C ASN A 303 5.56 5.55 -14.08
N LEU A 304 4.87 5.57 -12.94
CA LEU A 304 3.57 6.23 -12.87
C LEU A 304 3.69 7.75 -12.99
N THR A 305 2.87 8.33 -13.87
CA THR A 305 2.60 9.78 -13.97
C THR A 305 1.25 10.17 -13.37
N GLU A 306 0.40 9.18 -13.13
CA GLU A 306 -0.91 9.28 -12.47
C GLU A 306 -0.94 8.21 -11.37
N TRP A 307 -0.96 8.66 -10.11
CA TRP A 307 -0.74 7.78 -8.95
C TRP A 307 -2.01 7.27 -8.30
N TRP A 308 -3.15 7.90 -8.59
CA TRP A 308 -4.46 7.48 -8.13
C TRP A 308 -5.43 7.31 -9.31
N PRO A 309 -6.28 6.26 -9.34
CA PRO A 309 -6.33 5.14 -8.40
C PRO A 309 -5.09 4.23 -8.48
N PRO A 310 -4.89 3.32 -7.50
CA PRO A 310 -3.85 2.30 -7.54
C PRO A 310 -3.74 1.59 -8.89
N ARG A 311 -2.55 1.07 -9.23
CA ARG A 311 -2.32 0.35 -10.50
C ARG A 311 -1.64 -0.99 -10.27
N CYS A 312 -2.05 -1.99 -11.07
CA CYS A 312 -1.32 -3.24 -11.24
C CYS A 312 -0.84 -3.30 -12.69
N PRO A 313 0.47 -3.14 -12.95
CA PRO A 313 1.01 -2.93 -14.30
C PRO A 313 0.89 -4.16 -15.21
N SER A 314 0.79 -5.36 -14.63
CA SER A 314 0.85 -6.62 -15.36
C SER A 314 0.18 -7.75 -14.59
N GLU A 315 -0.24 -8.82 -15.29
CA GLU A 315 -0.70 -10.09 -14.70
C GLU A 315 0.44 -11.10 -14.48
N GLU A 316 1.68 -10.71 -14.77
CA GLU A 316 2.87 -11.53 -14.59
C GLU A 316 3.48 -11.30 -13.21
N TYR A 317 3.47 -12.35 -12.39
CA TYR A 317 3.96 -12.32 -11.02
C TYR A 317 5.13 -13.29 -10.76
N ASP A 318 5.39 -14.21 -11.70
CA ASP A 318 6.41 -15.26 -11.57
C ASP A 318 6.30 -16.07 -10.26
N VAL A 319 5.07 -16.45 -9.94
CA VAL A 319 4.72 -17.28 -8.80
C VAL A 319 5.05 -18.73 -9.12
N ASP A 320 5.69 -19.43 -8.19
CA ASP A 320 6.00 -20.85 -8.33
C ASP A 320 4.71 -21.67 -8.57
N PRO A 321 4.59 -22.37 -9.72
CA PRO A 321 3.44 -23.21 -10.02
C PRO A 321 3.17 -24.31 -8.98
N ALA A 322 4.18 -24.75 -8.21
CA ALA A 322 4.00 -25.71 -7.13
C ALA A 322 3.12 -25.19 -5.98
N HIS A 323 2.91 -23.87 -5.92
CA HIS A 323 2.08 -23.19 -4.93
C HIS A 323 0.76 -22.67 -5.52
N LEU A 324 0.38 -23.12 -6.71
CA LEU A 324 -0.84 -22.72 -7.41
C LEU A 324 -1.72 -23.93 -7.75
N ASP A 325 -2.82 -24.08 -7.03
CA ASP A 325 -3.80 -25.15 -7.22
C ASP A 325 -4.90 -24.73 -8.21
N ILE A 326 -4.51 -24.34 -9.43
CA ILE A 326 -5.46 -23.80 -10.42
C ILE A 326 -6.37 -24.92 -10.96
N PRO A 327 -7.71 -24.79 -10.90
CA PRO A 327 -8.61 -25.79 -11.46
C PRO A 327 -8.40 -25.97 -12.96
N LYS A 328 -8.34 -27.23 -13.42
CA LYS A 328 -8.12 -27.62 -14.83
C LYS A 328 -9.09 -26.97 -15.84
N LYS A 329 -10.26 -26.49 -15.39
CA LYS A 329 -11.26 -25.81 -16.23
C LYS A 329 -10.84 -24.36 -16.57
N THR A 330 -10.12 -23.71 -15.66
CA THR A 330 -9.61 -22.33 -15.76
C THR A 330 -8.37 -22.28 -16.68
N GLU A 331 -7.51 -23.32 -16.61
CA GLU A 331 -6.36 -23.46 -17.52
C GLU A 331 -6.75 -23.45 -19.01
N LYS A 332 -7.86 -24.10 -19.39
CA LYS A 332 -8.33 -24.11 -20.79
C LYS A 332 -8.73 -22.73 -21.28
N ARG A 333 -9.22 -21.86 -20.38
CA ARG A 333 -9.62 -20.48 -20.69
C ARG A 333 -8.38 -19.58 -20.84
N SER A 334 -7.44 -19.66 -19.88
CA SER A 334 -6.14 -18.95 -19.92
C SER A 334 -5.28 -19.34 -21.13
N LYS A 335 -5.12 -20.65 -21.41
CA LYS A 335 -4.38 -21.14 -22.57
C LYS A 335 -5.00 -20.68 -23.90
N LYS A 336 -6.34 -20.54 -23.97
CA LYS A 336 -7.04 -20.02 -25.15
C LYS A 336 -6.84 -18.49 -25.31
N SER A 337 -6.79 -17.75 -24.21
CA SER A 337 -6.48 -16.31 -24.20
C SER A 337 -5.05 -16.02 -24.65
N LYS A 338 -4.04 -16.72 -24.08
CA LYS A 338 -2.63 -16.58 -24.48
C LYS A 338 -2.41 -16.94 -25.96
N LYS A 339 -3.01 -18.03 -26.44
CA LYS A 339 -2.96 -18.41 -27.87
C LYS A 339 -3.60 -17.39 -28.81
N ASN A 340 -4.62 -16.66 -28.34
CA ASN A 340 -5.26 -15.62 -29.12
C ASN A 340 -4.44 -14.32 -29.15
N ALA A 341 -3.79 -13.96 -28.04
CA ALA A 341 -2.88 -12.81 -27.96
C ALA A 341 -1.64 -13.01 -28.85
N GLU A 342 -0.99 -14.17 -28.80
CA GLU A 342 0.13 -14.51 -29.69
C GLU A 342 -0.27 -14.52 -31.17
N LYS A 343 -1.52 -14.90 -31.48
CA LYS A 343 -2.04 -14.93 -32.85
C LYS A 343 -2.38 -13.52 -33.36
N GLN A 344 -2.80 -12.61 -32.48
CA GLN A 344 -2.97 -11.19 -32.79
C GLN A 344 -1.62 -10.50 -33.03
N GLU A 345 -0.61 -10.78 -32.19
CA GLU A 345 0.73 -10.19 -32.35
C GLU A 345 1.43 -10.66 -33.64
N LYS A 346 1.24 -11.93 -34.03
CA LYS A 346 1.73 -12.47 -35.31
C LYS A 346 0.96 -11.94 -36.52
N SER A 347 -0.31 -11.55 -36.36
CA SER A 347 -1.09 -10.92 -37.44
C SER A 347 -0.72 -9.45 -37.67
N ALA A 348 -0.23 -8.74 -36.63
CA ALA A 348 0.24 -7.37 -36.74
C ALA A 348 1.63 -7.25 -37.40
N LYS A 349 2.46 -8.29 -37.29
CA LYS A 349 3.81 -8.35 -37.91
C LYS A 349 3.80 -8.89 -39.36
N GLY A 350 2.64 -9.19 -39.94
CA GLY A 350 2.50 -9.88 -41.23
C GLY A 350 2.03 -9.03 -42.43
N SER A 351 1.74 -7.74 -42.27
CA SER A 351 1.30 -6.89 -43.39
C SER A 351 2.47 -6.08 -43.99
N SER A 352 2.90 -6.46 -45.19
CA SER A 352 3.81 -5.70 -46.07
C SER A 352 3.09 -4.50 -46.74
N PRO A 353 3.81 -3.49 -47.27
CA PRO A 353 3.33 -2.11 -47.37
C PRO A 353 2.42 -1.89 -48.58
N HIS A 354 1.30 -1.19 -48.37
CA HIS A 354 0.50 -0.66 -49.47
C HIS A 354 1.05 0.69 -49.96
N LYS A 355 1.03 0.84 -51.29
CA LYS A 355 1.51 1.95 -52.11
C LYS A 355 0.94 3.33 -51.68
N PRO A 356 1.68 4.42 -51.96
CA PRO A 356 1.26 5.77 -51.58
C PRO A 356 0.06 6.22 -52.41
N VAL A 357 -0.95 6.79 -51.74
CA VAL A 357 -2.03 7.54 -52.36
C VAL A 357 -1.60 9.01 -52.42
N GLU A 358 -1.82 9.63 -53.57
CA GLU A 358 -1.48 11.00 -53.91
C GLU A 358 -2.04 12.02 -52.91
N ALA A 359 -1.19 12.99 -52.56
CA ALA A 359 -1.53 14.13 -51.73
C ALA A 359 -2.42 15.10 -52.51
N ASN A 360 -3.61 15.37 -51.97
CA ASN A 360 -4.35 16.58 -52.31
C ASN A 360 -3.95 17.67 -51.31
N ASP A 361 -3.55 18.81 -51.85
CA ASP A 361 -3.16 20.01 -51.14
C ASP A 361 -4.24 20.48 -50.16
N VAL A 362 -3.87 20.55 -48.88
CA VAL A 362 -4.54 21.41 -47.91
C VAL A 362 -3.48 22.31 -47.31
N VAL A 363 -3.53 23.56 -47.74
CA VAL A 363 -2.74 24.68 -47.22
C VAL A 363 -3.14 24.89 -45.76
N PHE A 364 -2.19 24.69 -44.84
CA PHE A 364 -2.28 25.23 -43.49
C PHE A 364 -1.38 26.47 -43.40
N GLU A 365 -2.00 27.61 -43.13
CA GLU A 365 -1.32 28.83 -42.71
C GLU A 365 -0.46 28.53 -41.47
N THR A 366 0.81 28.90 -41.55
CA THR A 366 1.72 28.96 -40.42
C THR A 366 1.26 30.03 -39.45
N VAL A 367 0.73 29.64 -38.28
CA VAL A 367 0.62 30.53 -37.13
C VAL A 367 1.92 30.40 -36.33
N GLU A 368 2.67 31.49 -36.27
CA GLU A 368 3.90 31.61 -35.47
C GLU A 368 3.63 31.34 -33.99
N ALA A 369 4.55 30.59 -33.35
CA ALA A 369 4.54 30.34 -31.92
C ALA A 369 4.77 31.66 -31.15
N PRO A 370 4.00 31.97 -30.08
CA PRO A 370 4.28 33.14 -29.26
C PRO A 370 5.56 32.93 -28.47
N GLN A 371 6.45 33.92 -28.51
CA GLN A 371 7.65 34.00 -27.68
C GLN A 371 7.28 34.05 -26.19
N GLU A 372 7.94 33.23 -25.38
CA GLU A 372 7.85 33.24 -23.92
C GLU A 372 8.33 34.60 -23.36
N GLN A 373 7.46 35.28 -22.62
CA GLN A 373 7.84 36.37 -21.71
C GLN A 373 7.95 35.83 -20.29
N PRO A 374 8.91 36.31 -19.47
CA PRO A 374 9.10 35.82 -18.11
C PRO A 374 7.98 36.33 -17.19
N MET A 375 7.26 35.42 -16.54
CA MET A 375 6.23 35.75 -15.54
C MET A 375 6.88 36.21 -14.23
N GLU A 376 6.53 37.42 -13.81
CA GLU A 376 6.77 37.96 -12.46
C GLU A 376 6.03 37.13 -11.40
N GLU A 377 6.71 36.85 -10.27
CA GLU A 377 6.13 36.21 -9.09
C GLU A 377 5.07 37.11 -8.45
N GLU A 378 3.79 36.86 -8.73
CA GLU A 378 2.70 37.47 -7.99
C GLU A 378 2.43 36.68 -6.69
N ARG A 379 2.94 37.22 -5.58
CA ARG A 379 2.77 36.69 -4.23
C ARG A 379 1.28 36.75 -3.83
N VAL A 380 0.57 35.62 -3.92
CA VAL A 380 -0.81 35.49 -3.40
C VAL A 380 -0.82 35.78 -1.90
N LYS A 381 -1.33 36.95 -1.50
CA LYS A 381 -1.59 37.29 -0.10
C LYS A 381 -2.85 36.55 0.36
N ARG A 382 -2.70 35.58 1.27
CA ARG A 382 -3.83 34.94 1.97
C ARG A 382 -4.58 35.99 2.81
N PRO A 383 -5.93 35.99 2.83
CA PRO A 383 -6.69 36.76 3.80
C PRO A 383 -6.51 36.17 5.22
N ALA A 384 -6.42 37.06 6.22
CA ALA A 384 -6.29 36.67 7.62
C ALA A 384 -7.53 35.89 8.12
N PRO A 385 -7.37 34.90 9.01
CA PRO A 385 -8.49 34.15 9.56
C PRO A 385 -9.39 35.06 10.41
N ARG A 386 -10.70 35.00 10.15
CA ARG A 386 -11.73 35.61 11.00
C ARG A 386 -11.73 34.90 12.36
N ALA A 387 -11.50 35.65 13.42
CA ALA A 387 -11.68 35.17 14.78
C ALA A 387 -13.18 34.99 15.08
N THR A 388 -13.67 33.76 15.12
CA THR A 388 -14.92 33.43 15.80
C THR A 388 -14.60 33.16 17.28
N LYS A 389 -15.16 34.02 18.13
CA LYS A 389 -15.17 33.81 19.58
C LYS A 389 -16.23 32.76 19.90
N ASP A 390 -15.85 31.49 19.97
CA ASP A 390 -16.62 30.52 20.74
C ASP A 390 -15.94 30.30 22.09
N LYS A 391 -16.56 30.89 23.11
CA LYS A 391 -16.29 30.60 24.51
C LYS A 391 -17.06 29.34 24.89
N ASN A 392 -16.40 28.52 25.70
CA ASN A 392 -16.91 27.39 26.49
C ASN A 392 -16.83 26.01 25.83
N CYS A 393 -15.75 25.28 26.13
CA CYS A 393 -15.90 24.09 26.97
C CYS A 393 -14.54 23.73 27.59
N ALA A 394 -14.48 23.74 28.91
CA ALA A 394 -13.37 23.26 29.68
C ALA A 394 -13.43 21.73 29.75
N CYS A 395 -12.32 21.05 29.47
CA CYS A 395 -12.08 19.72 30.04
C CYS A 395 -10.58 19.49 30.21
N THR A 396 -10.15 19.69 31.44
CA THR A 396 -8.88 19.29 32.05
C THR A 396 -8.84 17.76 32.15
N ILE A 397 -7.82 17.07 31.63
CA ILE A 397 -7.46 15.72 32.09
C ILE A 397 -5.92 15.56 32.05
N PHE A 398 -5.43 15.01 33.15
CA PHE A 398 -4.06 14.58 33.47
C PHE A 398 -3.63 13.33 32.70
#